data_AF-A0A179BX90-F1
#
_entry.id   AF-A0A179BX90-F1
#
_cell.length_a   1.000
_cell.length_b   1.000
_cell.length_c   1.000
_cell.angle_alpha   90.00
_cell.angle_beta   90.00
_cell.angle_gamma   90.00
#
_symmetry.space_group_name_H-M   'P 1'
#
loop_
_entity.id
_entity.type
_entity.pdbx_description
1 polymer ?
#
loop_
_entity_poly.entity_id
_entity_poly.type
_entity_poly.pdbx_seq_one_letter_code
_entity_poly.pdbx_strand_id
1 'polypeptide(L)'
;MKFSLSRMKKISDLVLLFSAFSCSYASETLANVATRQALTLYGNAALTGLCRHLSTNRLWVCELSDNPDIHLTFNADTALHITVRTPSCEGNSVLDGEWPDNLKLAPGQPKKVCNVKIVDEKEGDYLDRLNALPEIISKCEVSFQEAFLKNRLNAETANFYIGQCKRYPAPPKTSQDEDQSE
;
A
#
# COMPACT_ATOMS: atom_id res chain seq x y z
N MET A 1 -65.71 -36.41 -28.88
CA MET A 1 -65.80 -35.08 -28.22
C MET A 1 -65.23 -35.18 -26.81
N LYS A 2 -64.28 -34.29 -26.49
CA LYS A 2 -63.90 -33.73 -25.17
C LYS A 2 -63.32 -34.65 -24.05
N PHE A 3 -61.99 -34.63 -24.00
CA PHE A 3 -61.02 -34.53 -22.88
C PHE A 3 -61.48 -34.57 -21.41
N SER A 4 -60.70 -35.27 -20.58
CA SER A 4 -59.94 -34.62 -19.47
C SER A 4 -58.79 -35.53 -18.98
N LEU A 5 -57.54 -35.07 -19.13
CA LEU A 5 -56.36 -35.64 -18.46
C LEU A 5 -56.27 -35.05 -17.05
N SER A 6 -56.10 -35.91 -16.04
CA SER A 6 -55.66 -35.51 -14.70
C SER A 6 -54.25 -36.04 -14.42
N ARG A 7 -53.41 -35.15 -13.89
CA ARG A 7 -51.94 -35.17 -13.85
C ARG A 7 -51.36 -36.22 -12.90
N MET A 8 -50.27 -36.85 -13.36
CA MET A 8 -49.32 -37.64 -12.56
C MET A 8 -48.60 -36.77 -11.52
N LYS A 9 -48.56 -37.23 -10.26
CA LYS A 9 -47.56 -36.81 -9.26
C LYS A 9 -46.36 -37.75 -9.37
N LYS A 10 -45.23 -37.26 -9.87
CA LYS A 10 -43.93 -37.91 -9.71
C LYS A 10 -43.12 -37.13 -8.69
N ILE A 11 -42.82 -37.79 -7.58
CA ILE A 11 -41.84 -37.35 -6.59
C ILE A 11 -40.49 -37.49 -7.29
N SER A 12 -39.78 -36.38 -7.47
CA SER A 12 -38.42 -36.38 -8.00
C SER A 12 -37.51 -36.10 -6.83
N ASP A 13 -36.87 -37.15 -6.32
CA ASP A 13 -35.88 -37.05 -5.26
C ASP A 13 -34.68 -36.24 -5.76
N LEU A 14 -34.41 -35.20 -4.98
CA LEU A 14 -33.35 -34.23 -5.08
C LEU A 14 -32.00 -34.91 -4.77
N VAL A 15 -31.22 -35.22 -5.80
CA VAL A 15 -29.80 -35.58 -5.62
C VAL A 15 -29.00 -34.29 -5.43
N LEU A 16 -28.78 -33.92 -4.18
CA LEU A 16 -27.85 -32.87 -3.75
C LEU A 16 -26.41 -33.35 -4.00
N LEU A 17 -25.86 -33.05 -5.18
CA LEU A 17 -24.42 -33.11 -5.39
C LEU A 17 -23.79 -31.83 -4.85
N PHE A 18 -23.31 -31.91 -3.60
CA PHE A 18 -22.41 -30.95 -2.99
C PHE A 18 -21.06 -31.00 -3.73
N SER A 19 -20.92 -30.22 -4.79
CA SER A 19 -19.61 -29.81 -5.28
C SER A 19 -19.08 -28.74 -4.32
N ALA A 20 -18.39 -29.20 -3.27
CA ALA A 20 -17.52 -28.37 -2.47
C ALA A 20 -16.42 -27.80 -3.39
N PHE A 21 -16.68 -26.64 -3.98
CA PHE A 21 -15.61 -25.80 -4.47
C PHE A 21 -14.84 -25.38 -3.23
N SER A 22 -13.69 -26.02 -3.04
CA SER A 22 -12.65 -25.60 -2.14
C SER A 22 -12.39 -24.11 -2.40
N CYS A 23 -12.96 -23.24 -1.57
CA CYS A 23 -12.40 -21.93 -1.36
C CYS A 23 -11.03 -22.18 -0.77
N SER A 24 -10.03 -22.33 -1.64
CA SER A 24 -8.66 -22.05 -1.29
C SER A 24 -8.64 -20.59 -0.86
N TYR A 25 -8.93 -20.35 0.42
CA TYR A 25 -8.36 -19.22 1.12
C TYR A 25 -6.85 -19.47 1.08
N ALA A 26 -6.22 -19.12 -0.05
CA ALA A 26 -4.86 -18.67 -0.01
C ALA A 26 -4.90 -17.55 1.03
N SER A 27 -4.33 -17.80 2.20
CA SER A 27 -3.94 -16.73 3.09
C SER A 27 -2.91 -15.97 2.28
N GLU A 28 -3.38 -15.01 1.48
CA GLU A 28 -2.52 -13.99 0.89
C GLU A 28 -1.77 -13.42 2.07
N THR A 29 -0.47 -13.69 2.14
CA THR A 29 0.43 -12.86 2.91
C THR A 29 0.23 -11.47 2.33
N LEU A 30 -0.63 -10.69 2.97
CA LEU A 30 -0.85 -9.29 2.63
C LEU A 30 0.53 -8.66 2.56
N ALA A 31 0.80 -7.95 1.48
CA ALA A 31 2.00 -7.17 1.33
C ALA A 31 2.25 -6.37 2.63
N ASN A 32 3.44 -6.49 3.20
CA ASN A 32 3.68 -6.11 4.58
C ASN A 32 4.90 -5.20 4.70
N VAL A 33 4.77 -3.97 4.20
CA VAL A 33 5.69 -2.90 4.58
C VAL A 33 5.34 -2.46 6.00
N ALA A 34 6.31 -2.54 6.92
CA ALA A 34 6.05 -2.21 8.31
C ALA A 34 5.55 -0.76 8.44
N THR A 35 4.50 -0.54 9.23
CA THR A 35 3.84 0.77 9.37
C THR A 35 4.81 1.90 9.66
N ARG A 36 5.79 1.66 10.54
CA ARG A 36 6.80 2.68 10.86
C ARG A 36 7.70 2.99 9.67
N GLN A 37 8.11 2.00 8.88
CA GLN A 37 8.89 2.22 7.66
C GLN A 37 8.09 3.00 6.62
N ALA A 38 6.82 2.68 6.42
CA ALA A 38 5.95 3.44 5.52
C ALA A 38 5.77 4.90 5.97
N LEU A 39 5.62 5.14 7.28
CA LEU A 39 5.57 6.50 7.82
C LEU A 39 6.92 7.23 7.65
N THR A 40 8.06 6.58 7.89
CA THR A 40 9.38 7.17 7.66
C THR A 40 9.60 7.48 6.17
N LEU A 41 9.18 6.60 5.26
CA LEU A 41 9.18 6.81 3.82
C LEU A 41 8.37 8.07 3.46
N TYR A 42 7.15 8.21 4.00
CA TYR A 42 6.30 9.37 3.73
C TYR A 42 6.95 10.68 4.16
N GLY A 43 7.56 10.70 5.35
CA GLY A 43 8.24 11.89 5.85
C GLY A 43 9.47 12.24 5.01
N ASN A 44 10.28 11.25 4.61
CA ASN A 44 11.41 11.48 3.70
C ASN A 44 10.94 11.90 2.30
N ALA A 45 9.87 11.31 1.76
CA ALA A 45 9.29 11.69 0.48
C ALA A 45 8.75 13.13 0.50
N ALA A 46 8.08 13.55 1.58
CA ALA A 46 7.64 14.94 1.76
C ALA A 46 8.83 15.89 1.90
N LEU A 47 9.85 15.50 2.66
CA LEU A 47 11.06 16.28 2.86
C LEU A 47 11.82 16.54 1.55
N THR A 48 11.97 15.53 0.72
CA THR A 48 12.67 15.61 -0.58
C THR A 48 11.79 16.22 -1.67
N GLY A 49 10.49 16.35 -1.44
CA GLY A 49 9.52 16.86 -2.41
C GLY A 49 9.05 15.82 -3.43
N LEU A 50 9.38 14.54 -3.24
CA LEU A 50 8.78 13.44 -4.00
C LEU A 50 7.27 13.35 -3.71
N CYS A 51 6.89 13.54 -2.44
CA CYS A 51 5.52 13.72 -2.03
C CYS A 51 5.12 15.18 -2.19
N ARG A 52 4.31 15.50 -3.20
CA ARG A 52 3.86 16.86 -3.52
C ARG A 52 2.79 17.35 -2.55
N HIS A 53 1.88 16.46 -2.18
CA HIS A 53 0.83 16.73 -1.21
C HIS A 53 0.63 15.51 -0.32
N LEU A 54 0.59 15.74 0.99
CA LEU A 54 0.37 14.70 1.98
C LEU A 54 -0.91 14.97 2.75
N SER A 55 -1.91 14.13 2.52
CA SER A 55 -3.23 14.26 3.15
C SER A 55 -3.26 13.69 4.57
N THR A 56 -4.20 14.15 5.38
CA THR A 56 -4.47 13.65 6.75
C THR A 56 -5.80 12.87 6.82
N ASN A 57 -6.40 12.56 5.67
CA ASN A 57 -7.64 11.81 5.59
C ASN A 57 -7.43 10.34 6.01
N ARG A 58 -8.50 9.54 6.04
CA ARG A 58 -8.39 8.15 6.50
C ARG A 58 -7.32 7.33 5.77
N LEU A 59 -7.07 7.59 4.48
CA LEU A 59 -6.22 6.77 3.62
C LEU A 59 -4.74 7.19 3.61
N TRP A 60 -4.39 8.33 4.22
CA TRP A 60 -3.03 8.90 4.24
C TRP A 60 -2.37 8.82 2.84
N VAL A 61 -2.89 9.66 1.97
CA VAL A 61 -2.46 9.73 0.57
C VAL A 61 -1.29 10.70 0.43
N CYS A 62 -0.25 10.24 -0.24
CA CYS A 62 0.87 11.02 -0.71
C CYS A 62 0.82 11.15 -2.24
N GLU A 63 0.64 12.36 -2.74
CA GLU A 63 0.59 12.65 -4.18
C GLU A 63 2.00 12.65 -4.78
N LEU A 64 2.25 11.79 -5.76
CA LEU A 64 3.53 11.69 -6.47
C LEU A 64 3.51 12.43 -7.82
N SER A 65 2.37 12.43 -8.50
CA SER A 65 2.15 13.12 -9.78
C SER A 65 0.67 13.44 -9.98
N ASP A 66 0.39 14.55 -10.67
CA ASP A 66 -0.93 15.04 -11.04
C ASP A 66 -1.32 14.68 -12.48
N ASN A 67 -0.34 14.40 -13.35
CA ASN A 67 -0.59 13.95 -14.72
C ASN A 67 0.51 12.99 -15.21
N PRO A 68 0.24 11.68 -15.28
CA PRO A 68 -1.00 11.02 -14.79
C PRO A 68 -1.18 11.16 -13.27
N ASP A 69 -2.41 11.07 -12.77
CA ASP A 69 -2.71 11.11 -11.32
C ASP A 69 -2.14 9.85 -10.67
N ILE A 70 -1.13 10.02 -9.81
CA ILE A 70 -0.41 8.94 -9.16
C ILE A 70 -0.22 9.24 -7.70
N HIS A 71 -0.69 8.32 -6.88
CA HIS A 71 -0.68 8.43 -5.43
C HIS A 71 -0.04 7.22 -4.78
N LEU A 72 0.78 7.46 -3.75
CA LEU A 72 1.15 6.45 -2.77
C LEU A 72 0.15 6.51 -1.61
N THR A 73 -0.39 5.36 -1.22
CA THR A 73 -1.44 5.27 -0.19
C THR A 73 -1.08 4.18 0.80
N PHE A 74 -1.23 4.48 2.10
CA PHE A 74 -0.88 3.58 3.19
C PHE A 74 -1.53 4.02 4.48
N ASN A 75 -2.18 3.12 5.24
CA ASN A 75 -2.56 3.41 6.61
C ASN A 75 -2.56 2.13 7.46
N ALA A 76 -3.11 2.20 8.67
CA ALA A 76 -3.21 1.03 9.56
C ALA A 76 -4.08 -0.12 9.00
N ASP A 77 -5.02 0.19 8.12
CA ASP A 77 -6.01 -0.74 7.54
C ASP A 77 -5.70 -1.12 6.08
N THR A 78 -4.77 -0.42 5.43
CA THR A 78 -4.54 -0.44 3.98
C THR A 78 -3.04 -0.54 3.72
N ALA A 79 -2.63 -1.64 3.10
CA ALA A 79 -1.25 -1.88 2.71
C ALA A 79 -0.71 -0.78 1.78
N LEU A 80 0.61 -0.56 1.84
CA LEU A 80 1.28 0.45 1.02
C LEU A 80 1.08 0.09 -0.46
N HIS A 81 0.55 1.01 -1.25
CA HIS A 81 0.30 0.76 -2.67
C HIS A 81 0.39 2.04 -3.49
N ILE A 82 0.71 1.88 -4.77
CA ILE A 82 0.68 2.96 -5.76
C ILE A 82 -0.63 2.84 -6.54
N THR A 83 -1.43 3.90 -6.53
CA THR A 83 -2.64 4.05 -7.35
C THR A 83 -2.32 4.92 -8.54
N VAL A 84 -2.83 4.53 -9.72
CA VAL A 84 -2.77 5.34 -10.94
C VAL A 84 -4.19 5.59 -11.42
N ARG A 85 -4.49 6.84 -11.72
CA ARG A 85 -5.74 7.27 -12.33
C ARG A 85 -5.48 8.04 -13.62
N THR A 86 -6.29 7.73 -14.61
CA THR A 86 -6.41 8.45 -15.87
C THR A 86 -7.91 8.62 -16.17
N PRO A 87 -8.30 9.45 -17.15
CA PRO A 87 -9.71 9.64 -17.49
C PRO A 87 -10.48 8.35 -17.84
N SER A 88 -9.78 7.27 -18.22
CA SER A 88 -10.38 6.01 -18.67
C SER A 88 -9.97 4.79 -17.85
N CYS A 89 -9.13 4.95 -16.82
CA CYS A 89 -8.62 3.83 -16.04
C CYS A 89 -8.27 4.25 -14.60
N GLU A 90 -8.60 3.38 -13.65
CA GLU A 90 -8.11 3.42 -12.29
C GLU A 90 -7.63 2.03 -11.89
N GLY A 91 -6.49 1.96 -11.22
CA GLY A 91 -5.97 0.71 -10.68
C GLY A 91 -4.83 0.97 -9.71
N ASN A 92 -4.31 -0.09 -9.11
CA ASN A 92 -3.21 0.01 -8.17
C ASN A 92 -2.23 -1.17 -8.25
N SER A 93 -1.12 -1.03 -7.52
CA SER A 93 -0.18 -2.11 -7.25
C SER A 93 0.30 -2.01 -5.82
N VAL A 94 0.13 -3.10 -5.08
CA VAL A 94 0.54 -3.17 -3.67
C VAL A 94 2.05 -3.42 -3.57
N LEU A 95 2.69 -2.74 -2.61
CA LEU A 95 4.11 -2.82 -2.30
C LEU A 95 4.35 -3.70 -1.07
N ASP A 96 5.45 -4.43 -1.11
CA ASP A 96 5.94 -5.31 -0.05
C ASP A 96 7.44 -5.05 0.22
N GLY A 97 7.98 -5.64 1.29
CA GLY A 97 9.40 -5.56 1.65
C GLY A 97 9.73 -4.44 2.63
N GLU A 98 10.97 -3.97 2.59
CA GLU A 98 11.56 -3.07 3.58
C GLU A 98 12.14 -1.82 2.90
N TRP A 99 11.74 -0.63 3.36
CA TRP A 99 12.37 0.63 2.96
C TRP A 99 13.58 0.91 3.88
N PRO A 100 14.71 1.48 3.41
CA PRO A 100 14.90 2.25 2.17
C PRO A 100 15.15 1.52 0.84
N ASP A 101 15.72 0.33 0.80
CA ASP A 101 16.29 -0.19 -0.47
C ASP A 101 15.63 -1.46 -1.02
N ASN A 102 14.61 -1.99 -0.34
CA ASN A 102 14.03 -3.29 -0.65
C ASN A 102 12.50 -3.25 -0.71
N LEU A 103 11.93 -2.12 -1.13
CA LEU A 103 10.53 -2.11 -1.55
C LEU A 103 10.41 -2.79 -2.90
N LYS A 104 9.44 -3.68 -3.00
CA LYS A 104 9.13 -4.45 -4.20
C LYS A 104 7.63 -4.46 -4.42
N LEU A 105 7.19 -4.84 -5.62
CA LEU A 105 5.81 -5.22 -5.81
C LEU A 105 5.51 -6.49 -5.02
N ALA A 106 4.34 -6.53 -4.36
CA ALA A 106 3.86 -7.76 -3.76
C ALA A 106 3.64 -8.84 -4.83
N PRO A 107 3.72 -10.14 -4.48
CA PRO A 107 3.50 -11.22 -5.43
C PRO A 107 2.18 -11.07 -6.19
N GLY A 108 2.24 -11.20 -7.53
CA GLY A 108 1.06 -11.11 -8.40
C GLY A 108 0.59 -9.69 -8.74
N GLN A 109 1.23 -8.64 -8.22
CA GLN A 109 0.87 -7.25 -8.52
C GLN A 109 1.38 -6.80 -9.90
N PRO A 110 0.63 -5.94 -10.61
CA PRO A 110 1.01 -5.54 -11.97
C PRO A 110 2.20 -4.57 -11.98
N LYS A 111 3.19 -4.81 -12.86
CA LYS A 111 4.30 -3.85 -13.09
C LYS A 111 3.86 -2.56 -13.78
N LYS A 112 2.65 -2.55 -14.37
CA LYS A 112 2.08 -1.44 -15.13
C LYS A 112 0.61 -1.29 -14.78
N VAL A 113 0.18 -0.10 -14.38
CA VAL A 113 -1.20 0.22 -14.03
C VAL A 113 -1.67 1.36 -14.92
N CYS A 114 -2.83 1.22 -15.56
CA CYS A 114 -3.37 2.24 -16.46
C CYS A 114 -2.37 2.74 -17.52
N ASN A 115 -1.56 1.82 -18.05
CA ASN A 115 -0.46 2.09 -18.98
C ASN A 115 0.69 2.95 -18.45
N VAL A 116 0.76 3.20 -17.15
CA VAL A 116 1.88 3.80 -16.44
C VAL A 116 2.74 2.69 -15.84
N LYS A 117 4.05 2.75 -16.03
CA LYS A 117 4.98 1.80 -15.41
C LYS A 117 5.11 2.14 -13.92
N ILE A 118 4.82 1.15 -13.07
CA ILE A 118 5.10 1.20 -11.64
C ILE A 118 6.48 0.64 -11.35
N VAL A 119 6.92 -0.35 -12.14
CA VAL A 119 8.27 -0.92 -12.15
C VAL A 119 8.83 -0.99 -13.60
N ASP A 120 10.10 -0.64 -13.80
CA ASP A 120 10.89 -0.56 -15.00
C ASP A 120 12.38 -0.80 -14.66
N GLU A 121 12.80 -2.05 -14.82
CA GLU A 121 14.16 -2.54 -14.56
C GLU A 121 15.27 -1.85 -15.39
N LYS A 122 14.94 -0.97 -16.35
CA LYS A 122 15.91 -0.34 -17.26
C LYS A 122 15.95 1.18 -17.19
N GLU A 123 14.82 1.84 -16.95
CA GLU A 123 14.71 3.31 -17.09
C GLU A 123 14.34 4.04 -15.80
N GLY A 124 14.06 3.31 -14.71
CA GLY A 124 13.56 3.93 -13.48
C GLY A 124 12.08 4.29 -13.57
N ASP A 125 11.37 4.11 -12.46
CA ASP A 125 9.93 4.32 -12.32
C ASP A 125 9.57 4.90 -10.93
N TYR A 126 8.31 4.79 -10.52
CA TYR A 126 7.84 5.25 -9.22
C TYR A 126 8.37 4.43 -8.03
N LEU A 127 8.43 3.11 -8.13
CA LEU A 127 9.05 2.26 -7.11
C LEU A 127 10.55 2.52 -7.01
N ASP A 128 11.26 2.63 -8.13
CA ASP A 128 12.69 2.93 -8.16
C ASP A 128 12.97 4.31 -7.56
N ARG A 129 12.10 5.30 -7.79
CA ARG A 129 12.20 6.62 -7.14
C ARG A 129 11.98 6.54 -5.63
N LEU A 130 11.12 5.63 -5.15
CA LEU A 130 10.91 5.41 -3.72
C LEU A 130 12.10 4.68 -3.07
N ASN A 131 12.67 3.68 -3.76
CA ASN A 131 13.88 2.97 -3.30
C ASN A 131 15.14 3.85 -3.41
N ALA A 132 15.19 4.76 -4.37
CA ALA A 132 16.30 5.71 -4.52
C ALA A 132 16.23 6.87 -3.51
N LEU A 133 15.17 6.97 -2.67
CA LEU A 133 15.15 7.92 -1.58
C LEU A 133 16.17 7.47 -0.52
N PRO A 134 17.27 8.22 -0.32
CA PRO A 134 18.17 7.90 0.78
C PRO A 134 17.41 8.00 2.10
N GLU A 135 17.75 7.15 3.07
CA GLU A 135 17.30 7.34 4.44
C GLU A 135 18.01 8.56 5.07
N ILE A 136 17.59 9.76 4.65
CA ILE A 136 18.14 11.03 5.14
C ILE A 136 17.87 11.14 6.63
N ILE A 137 16.68 10.72 7.05
CA ILE A 137 16.22 10.75 8.43
C ILE A 137 15.57 9.40 8.79
N SER A 138 16.25 8.62 9.64
CA SER A 138 15.77 7.32 10.11
C SER A 138 14.70 7.41 11.20
N LYS A 139 14.63 8.55 11.90
CA LYS A 139 13.60 8.80 12.91
C LYS A 139 12.32 9.33 12.25
N CYS A 140 11.29 8.49 12.21
CA CYS A 140 9.95 8.80 11.69
C CYS A 140 9.49 10.22 12.01
N GLU A 141 9.49 10.60 13.29
CA GLU A 141 9.01 11.90 13.76
C GLU A 141 9.82 13.07 13.18
N VAL A 142 11.14 12.91 13.10
CA VAL A 142 12.08 13.97 12.70
C VAL A 142 11.91 14.29 11.22
N SER A 143 11.63 13.29 10.38
CA SER A 143 11.45 13.52 8.93
C SER A 143 10.28 14.47 8.65
N PHE A 144 9.17 14.35 9.39
CA PHE A 144 8.03 15.27 9.29
C PHE A 144 8.30 16.65 9.90
N GLN A 145 9.08 16.73 10.98
CA GLN A 145 9.53 18.00 11.55
C GLN A 145 10.38 18.78 10.55
N GLU A 146 11.35 18.13 9.92
CA GLU A 146 12.21 18.73 8.90
C GLU A 146 11.42 19.14 7.65
N ALA A 147 10.45 18.32 7.22
CA ALA A 147 9.58 18.66 6.10
C ALA A 147 8.75 19.93 6.39
N PHE A 148 8.26 20.09 7.63
CA PHE A 148 7.62 21.33 8.08
C PHE A 148 8.59 22.51 8.08
N LEU A 149 9.80 22.36 8.65
CA LEU A 149 10.80 23.43 8.69
C LEU A 149 11.23 23.90 7.29
N LYS A 150 11.16 23.03 6.29
CA LYS A 150 11.39 23.35 4.87
C LYS A 150 10.14 23.85 4.13
N ASN A 151 9.04 24.13 4.84
CA ASN A 151 7.76 24.55 4.28
C ASN A 151 7.18 23.57 3.24
N ARG A 152 7.50 22.27 3.36
CA ARG A 152 6.92 21.20 2.51
C ARG A 152 5.60 20.69 3.08
N LEU A 153 5.41 20.79 4.38
CA LEU A 153 4.18 20.49 5.08
C LEU A 153 3.71 21.71 5.86
N ASN A 154 2.39 21.84 6.05
CA ASN A 154 1.85 22.76 7.03
C ASN A 154 1.93 22.13 8.45
N ALA A 155 1.69 22.95 9.48
CA ALA A 155 1.79 22.52 10.87
C ALA A 155 0.78 21.41 11.24
N GLU A 156 -0.43 21.46 10.68
CA GLU A 156 -1.48 20.47 10.95
C GLU A 156 -1.07 19.08 10.44
N THR A 157 -0.65 18.99 9.18
CA THR A 157 -0.20 17.75 8.57
C THR A 157 1.03 17.19 9.29
N ALA A 158 2.02 18.03 9.59
CA ALA A 158 3.21 17.57 10.31
C ALA A 158 2.87 17.01 11.69
N ASN A 159 2.04 17.72 12.47
CA ASN A 159 1.61 17.26 13.80
C ASN A 159 0.82 15.96 13.73
N PHE A 160 -0.03 15.79 12.71
CA PHE A 160 -0.77 14.56 12.49
C PHE A 160 0.16 13.35 12.32
N TYR A 161 1.14 13.43 11.41
CA TYR A 161 2.05 12.33 11.12
C TYR A 161 3.06 12.08 12.24
N ILE A 162 3.55 13.11 12.93
CA ILE A 162 4.33 12.95 14.17
C ILE A 162 3.51 12.18 15.21
N GLY A 163 2.20 12.45 15.31
CA GLY A 163 1.28 11.68 16.15
C GLY A 163 1.19 10.21 15.75
N GLN A 164 1.15 9.90 14.45
CA GLN A 164 1.15 8.51 13.96
C GLN A 164 2.48 7.80 14.26
N CYS A 165 3.62 8.46 14.04
CA CYS A 165 4.94 7.89 14.38
C CYS A 165 5.04 7.47 15.85
N LYS A 166 4.46 8.26 16.77
CA LYS A 166 4.43 7.93 18.21
C LYS A 166 3.50 6.75 18.53
N ARG A 167 2.44 6.55 17.75
CA ARG A 167 1.52 5.40 17.89
C ARG A 167 2.13 4.09 17.40
N TYR A 168 3.05 4.17 16.44
CA TYR A 168 3.75 3.03 15.86
C TYR A 168 5.27 3.13 16.15
N PRO A 169 5.71 2.87 17.39
CA PRO A 169 7.12 2.94 17.80
C PRO A 169 7.99 1.93 17.05
N ALA A 170 9.31 2.15 17.05
CA ALA A 170 10.24 1.14 16.54
C ALA A 170 10.11 -0.13 17.39
N PRO A 171 10.29 -1.32 16.80
CA PRO A 171 10.39 -2.53 17.60
C PRO A 171 11.51 -2.35 18.64
N PRO A 172 11.33 -2.88 19.87
CA PRO A 172 12.37 -2.82 20.88
C PRO A 172 13.64 -3.46 20.33
N LYS A 173 14.80 -2.83 20.55
CA LYS A 173 16.09 -3.45 20.24
C LYS A 173 16.21 -4.74 21.05
N THR A 174 16.37 -5.87 20.39
CA THR A 174 16.72 -7.11 21.05
C THR A 174 18.17 -7.05 21.52
N SER A 175 18.47 -7.62 22.68
CA SER A 175 19.78 -7.59 23.35
C SER A 175 20.94 -8.29 22.60
N GLN A 176 20.78 -8.56 21.30
CA GLN A 176 21.81 -9.10 20.42
C GLN A 176 22.55 -8.04 19.60
N ASP A 177 22.07 -6.78 19.59
CA ASP A 177 22.69 -5.67 18.85
C ASP A 177 23.79 -4.93 19.65
N GLU A 178 24.05 -5.31 20.91
CA GLU A 178 25.06 -4.67 21.77
C GLU A 178 26.43 -5.37 21.73
N ASP A 179 26.58 -6.51 21.05
CA ASP A 179 27.80 -7.35 21.14
C ASP A 179 28.67 -7.35 19.85
N GLN A 180 28.47 -6.41 18.93
CA GLN A 180 29.28 -6.28 17.70
C GLN A 180 30.07 -4.96 17.62
N SER A 181 30.48 -4.40 18.76
CA SER A 181 31.38 -3.26 18.80
C SER A 181 32.41 -3.41 19.91
N GLU A 182 33.33 -4.36 19.74
CA GLU A 182 34.65 -4.33 20.36
C GLU A 182 35.74 -4.18 19.29
#